data_AF-A0A101I6K6-F1
#
_entry.id   AF-A0A101I6K6-F1
#
_cell.length_a   1.000
_cell.length_b   1.000
_cell.length_c   1.000
_cell.angle_alpha   90.00
_cell.angle_beta   90.00
_cell.angle_gamma   90.00
#
_symmetry.space_group_name_H-M   'P 1'
#
loop_
_entity.id
_entity.type
_entity.pdbx_description
1 polymer ?
#
loop_
_entity_poly.entity_id
_entity_poly.type
_entity_poly.pdbx_seq_one_letter_code
_entity_poly.pdbx_strand_id
1 'polypeptide(L)' 'MIKKVGVLTSGGDSPGMNAAIRAAVRTAQTDEIAVVGIRRGYSGLLDEEFVDMDYSSVGGIMEKGGTVL' A
#
# COMPACT_ATOMS: atom_id res chain seq x y z
N MET A 1 17.39 4.80 11.96
CA MET A 1 16.47 3.70 11.58
C MET A 1 15.26 4.27 10.88
N ILE A 2 14.73 3.54 9.89
CA ILE A 2 13.48 3.92 9.21
C ILE A 2 12.30 3.71 10.18
N LYS A 3 11.37 4.65 10.23
CA LYS A 3 10.19 4.63 11.13
C LYS A 3 8.85 4.64 10.40
N LYS A 4 8.83 5.07 9.12
CA LYS A 4 7.65 5.10 8.27
C LYS A 4 8.06 4.88 6.82
N VAL A 5 7.24 4.16 6.06
CA VAL A 5 7.42 3.91 4.62
C VAL A 5 6.14 4.25 3.84
N GLY A 6 6.32 4.65 2.59
CA GLY A 6 5.23 4.85 1.62
C GLY A 6 5.11 3.67 0.67
N VAL A 7 3.89 3.27 0.31
CA VAL A 7 3.59 2.23 -0.69
C VAL A 7 2.70 2.83 -1.77
N LEU A 8 3.04 2.62 -3.03
CA LEU A 8 2.26 3.06 -4.18
C LEU A 8 2.33 2.02 -5.30
N THR A 9 1.32 1.99 -6.14
CA THR A 9 1.30 1.23 -7.40
C THR A 9 1.21 2.21 -8.56
N SER A 10 2.01 2.00 -9.60
CA SER A 10 2.07 2.88 -10.77
C SER A 10 2.18 2.07 -12.05
N GLY A 11 1.59 2.58 -13.13
CA GLY A 11 1.44 1.87 -14.40
C GLY A 11 0.06 1.24 -14.54
N GLY A 12 -0.05 0.23 -15.43
CA GLY A 12 -1.30 -0.52 -15.59
C GLY A 12 -1.52 -1.53 -14.48
N ASP A 13 -2.76 -1.65 -14.04
CA ASP A 13 -3.18 -2.60 -13.01
C ASP A 13 -2.93 -4.06 -13.42
N SER A 14 -2.51 -4.88 -12.47
CA SER A 14 -2.20 -6.29 -12.69
C SER A 14 -2.67 -7.17 -11.53
N PRO A 15 -3.09 -8.42 -11.81
CA PRO A 15 -3.32 -9.41 -10.76
C PRO A 15 -2.12 -9.55 -9.83
N GLY A 16 -2.37 -9.50 -8.52
CA GLY A 16 -1.34 -9.68 -7.49
C GLY A 16 -0.78 -8.39 -6.89
N MET A 17 -1.09 -7.21 -7.45
CA MET A 17 -0.68 -5.94 -6.84
C MET A 17 -1.19 -5.79 -5.39
N ASN A 18 -2.44 -6.14 -5.14
CA ASN A 18 -3.00 -6.17 -3.78
C ASN A 18 -2.30 -7.16 -2.85
N ALA A 19 -1.82 -8.29 -3.37
CA ALA A 19 -1.05 -9.25 -2.59
C ALA A 19 0.32 -8.67 -2.19
N ALA A 20 0.97 -7.95 -3.11
CA ALA A 20 2.23 -7.24 -2.84
C ALA A 20 2.05 -6.10 -1.82
N ILE A 21 1.00 -5.29 -1.95
CA ILE A 21 0.64 -4.24 -0.97
C ILE A 21 0.44 -4.87 0.42
N ARG A 22 -0.36 -5.94 0.49
CA ARG A 22 -0.61 -6.65 1.76
C ARG A 22 0.67 -7.20 2.37
N ALA A 23 1.58 -7.78 1.58
CA ALA A 23 2.85 -8.28 2.06
C ALA A 23 3.71 -7.13 2.62
N ALA A 24 3.84 -6.02 1.89
CA ALA A 24 4.61 -4.85 2.33
C ALA A 24 4.06 -4.27 3.64
N VAL A 25 2.74 -4.06 3.73
CA VAL A 25 2.09 -3.49 4.92
C VAL A 25 2.28 -4.39 6.14
N ARG A 26 2.03 -5.69 6.01
CA ARG A 26 2.12 -6.63 7.15
C ARG A 26 3.55 -6.84 7.63
N THR A 27 4.52 -6.90 6.72
CA THR A 27 5.94 -7.00 7.10
C THR A 27 6.38 -5.74 7.84
N ALA A 28 6.08 -4.56 7.30
CA ALA A 28 6.44 -3.30 7.95
C ALA A 28 5.82 -3.17 9.35
N GLN A 29 4.54 -3.53 9.52
CA GLN A 29 3.92 -3.50 10.85
C GLN A 29 4.49 -4.53 11.84
N THR A 30 4.96 -5.68 11.35
CA THR A 30 5.67 -6.67 12.20
C THR A 30 6.95 -6.07 12.77
N ASP A 31 7.62 -5.22 11.99
CA ASP A 31 8.85 -4.51 12.37
C ASP A 31 8.60 -3.15 13.03
N GLU A 32 7.37 -2.86 13.47
CA GLU A 32 6.96 -1.59 14.09
C GLU A 32 7.22 -0.35 13.20
N ILE A 33 7.18 -0.53 11.88
CA ILE A 33 7.30 0.55 10.88
C ILE A 33 5.90 0.96 10.42
N ALA A 34 5.57 2.25 10.55
CA ALA A 34 4.30 2.78 10.07
C ALA A 34 4.24 2.80 8.53
N VAL A 35 3.05 2.62 7.96
CA VAL A 35 2.87 2.55 6.50
C VAL A 35 1.83 3.56 6.04
N VAL A 36 2.16 4.28 4.97
CA VAL A 36 1.26 5.16 4.24
C VAL A 36 1.07 4.60 2.84
N GLY A 37 -0.18 4.32 2.46
CA GLY A 37 -0.57 4.08 1.08
C GLY A 37 -0.71 5.41 0.35
N ILE A 38 -0.21 5.48 -0.88
CA ILE A 38 -0.30 6.66 -1.75
C ILE A 38 -1.20 6.27 -2.92
N ARG A 39 -2.31 6.99 -3.09
CA ARG A 39 -3.28 6.67 -4.13
C ARG A 39 -2.79 7.09 -5.52
N ARG A 40 -3.29 6.45 -6.57
CA ARG A 40 -3.02 6.83 -7.98
C ARG A 40 -1.53 6.99 -8.33
N GLY A 41 -0.68 6.15 -7.73
CA GLY A 41 0.76 6.15 -7.97
C GLY A 41 1.43 7.51 -7.74
N TYR A 42 2.26 7.94 -8.68
CA TYR A 42 2.98 9.21 -8.55
C TYR A 42 2.07 10.45 -8.62
N SER A 43 0.90 10.37 -9.24
CA SER A 43 -0.04 11.52 -9.25
C SER A 43 -0.51 11.82 -7.84
N GLY A 44 -1.00 10.82 -7.11
CA GLY A 44 -1.43 11.06 -5.72
C GLY A 44 -0.26 11.32 -4.77
N LEU A 45 0.98 10.98 -5.13
CA LEU A 45 2.14 11.48 -4.38
C LEU A 45 2.28 13.01 -4.51
N LEU A 46 2.13 13.55 -5.73
CA LEU A 46 2.19 14.99 -5.99
C LEU A 46 0.97 15.73 -5.43
N ASP A 47 -0.20 15.07 -5.45
CA ASP A 47 -1.47 15.62 -4.97
C ASP A 47 -1.72 15.37 -3.48
N GLU A 48 -0.75 14.79 -2.76
CA GLU A 48 -0.81 14.46 -1.33
C GLU A 48 -1.97 13.52 -0.92
N GLU A 49 -2.34 12.58 -1.78
CA GLU A 49 -3.41 11.59 -1.55
C GLU A 49 -2.92 10.38 -0.76
N PHE A 50 -2.73 10.61 0.54
CA PHE A 50 -2.20 9.63 1.48
C PHE A 50 -3.30 8.96 2.31
N VAL A 51 -3.13 7.67 2.60
CA VAL A 51 -3.98 6.90 3.51
C VAL A 51 -3.12 6.07 4.45
N ASP A 52 -3.38 6.11 5.76
CA ASP A 52 -2.67 5.22 6.69
C ASP A 52 -3.06 3.76 6.44
N MET A 53 -2.08 2.86 6.51
CA MET A 53 -2.29 1.44 6.28
C MET A 53 -1.85 0.59 7.48
N ASP A 54 -2.71 -0.35 7.84
CA ASP A 54 -2.52 -1.35 8.88
C ASP A 54 -3.04 -2.75 8.47
N TYR A 55 -2.94 -3.74 9.38
CA TYR A 55 -3.46 -5.09 9.19
C TYR A 55 -4.92 -5.14 8.72
N SER A 56 -5.77 -4.21 9.18
CA SER A 56 -7.19 -4.14 8.83
C SER A 56 -7.40 -3.57 7.44
N SER A 57 -6.63 -2.55 7.06
CA SER A 57 -6.69 -1.90 5.75
C SER A 57 -6.36 -2.84 4.58
N VAL A 58 -5.58 -3.90 4.83
CA VAL A 58 -5.21 -4.93 3.85
C VAL A 58 -5.92 -6.27 4.07
N GLY A 59 -7.02 -6.27 4.83
CA GLY A 59 -7.92 -7.41 4.96
C GLY A 59 -8.82 -7.58 3.72
N GLY A 60 -8.93 -8.80 3.20
CA GLY A 60 -9.84 -9.10 2.08
C GLY A 60 -9.53 -8.38 0.76
N ILE A 61 -8.26 -8.02 0.52
CA ILE A 61 -7.84 -7.38 -0.74
C ILE A 61 -7.15 -8.35 -1.71
N MET A 62 -6.73 -9.53 -1.25
CA MET A 62 -5.94 -10.47 -2.07
C MET A 62 -6.73 -11.04 -3.23
N GLU A 63 -8.04 -11.23 -3.02
CA GLU A 63 -9.01 -11.71 -3.98
C GLU A 63 -9.49 -10.64 -4.96
N LYS A 64 -9.14 -9.36 -4.72
CA LYS A 64 -9.55 -8.24 -5.56
C LYS A 64 -8.56 -8.04 -6.71
N GLY A 65 -9.08 -7.85 -7.92
CA GLY A 65 -8.30 -7.43 -9.08
C GLY A 65 -7.75 -6.01 -8.94
N GLY A 66 -6.73 -5.69 -9.75
CA GLY A 66 -6.07 -4.38 -9.77
C GLY A 66 -5.37 -4.02 -8.47
N THR A 67 -5.46 -2.74 -8.09
CA THR A 67 -4.87 -2.18 -6.88
C THR A 67 -5.92 -1.45 -6.03
N VAL A 68 -5.77 -1.50 -4.71
CA VAL A 68 -6.56 -0.69 -3.75
C VAL A 68 -5.97 0.72 -3.53
N LEU A 69 -4.83 1.02 -4.15
CA LEU A 69 -4.09 2.29 -4.06
C LEU A 69 -4.10 3.05 -5.38
#